data_AF-A0A928G7Z0-F1
#
_entry.id   AF-A0A928G7Z0-F1
#
_cell.length_a   1.000
_cell.length_b   1.000
_cell.length_c   1.000
_cell.angle_alpha   90.00
_cell.angle_beta   90.00
_cell.angle_gamma   90.00
#
_symmetry.space_group_name_H-M   'P 1'
#
loop_
_entity.id
_entity.type
_entity.pdbx_description
1 polymer ?
#
loop_
_entity_poly.entity_id
_entity_poly.type
_entity_poly.pdbx_seq_one_letter_code
_entity_poly.pdbx_strand_id
1 'polypeptide(L)'
;MNKALFLIVSAILLSVSSLFGQDIYKVVNCKSHISIREHKSTKAPVLATIKLNEEVVVYNVEGEWATVKYEGKDAFVLAKYLRFRSTVQDRERDAKFEKIADWFDSLGDTTWILWVIVPLIVGIYYFVNDNSSFSWTRLRILALLLFLLSLSEFYYTCGYQEFSWFCSDPEWYWIAVNFLIFGACAVLQLNSYITYTSVLSDGKVKIGLYSWIGVVIVAIILEICDYPAELSIIIALVAQVIQLGIIVFSMKGCCNWLEIILYCLVYLTATLATLIVLVQFLALLIIVLIGLFVLRALASGSSSSSSSSSASSDSDNSNESERLETEDGVALHYDGFGKYHDDWGREYENTDYWGGREMRRTK
;
A
#
# COMPACT_ATOMS: atom_id res chain seq x y z
N MET A 1 12.07 26.47 -12.69
CA MET A 1 12.42 25.04 -12.73
C MET A 1 12.12 24.47 -11.35
N ASN A 2 11.14 23.57 -11.28
CA ASN A 2 10.23 23.44 -10.13
C ASN A 2 10.91 22.81 -8.90
N LYS A 3 10.57 23.32 -7.72
CA LYS A 3 11.06 22.84 -6.42
C LYS A 3 10.82 21.33 -6.20
N ALA A 4 9.82 20.74 -6.88
CA ALA A 4 9.59 19.29 -6.91
C ALA A 4 10.63 18.52 -7.75
N LEU A 5 11.09 19.08 -8.88
CA LEU A 5 12.21 18.55 -9.65
C LEU A 5 13.51 18.67 -8.83
N PHE A 6 13.68 19.76 -8.06
CA PHE A 6 14.81 19.92 -7.14
C PHE A 6 14.81 18.89 -6.02
N LEU A 7 13.65 18.54 -5.45
CA LEU A 7 13.55 17.50 -4.41
C LEU A 7 13.84 16.10 -4.95
N ILE A 8 13.31 15.74 -6.12
CA ILE A 8 13.56 14.44 -6.77
C ILE A 8 15.02 14.34 -7.25
N VAL A 9 15.56 15.39 -7.85
CA VAL A 9 16.99 15.48 -8.21
C VAL A 9 17.86 15.48 -6.95
N SER A 10 17.43 16.06 -5.82
CA SER A 10 18.17 15.99 -4.56
C SER A 10 18.16 14.59 -3.95
N ALA A 11 17.06 13.84 -4.04
CA ALA A 11 16.98 12.46 -3.57
C ALA A 11 17.87 11.52 -4.42
N ILE A 12 17.90 11.75 -5.74
CA ILE A 12 18.79 11.02 -6.67
C ILE A 12 20.26 11.45 -6.45
N LEU A 13 20.55 12.74 -6.27
CA LEU A 13 21.90 13.19 -5.91
C LEU A 13 22.33 12.67 -4.53
N LEU A 14 21.42 12.57 -3.56
CA LEU A 14 21.69 12.01 -2.23
C LEU A 14 22.12 10.54 -2.32
N SER A 15 21.52 9.77 -3.24
CA SER A 15 21.95 8.38 -3.51
C SER A 15 23.30 8.27 -4.23
N VAL A 16 23.72 9.32 -4.94
CA VAL A 16 25.03 9.42 -5.63
C VAL A 16 26.10 10.06 -4.72
N SER A 17 25.69 10.84 -3.71
CA SER A 17 26.57 11.53 -2.76
C SER A 17 27.27 10.57 -1.78
N SER A 18 26.72 9.36 -1.60
CA SER A 18 27.39 8.26 -0.89
C SER A 18 28.73 7.87 -1.52
N LEU A 19 29.02 8.33 -2.74
CA LEU A 19 30.29 8.10 -3.45
C LEU A 19 31.38 9.13 -3.12
N PHE A 20 31.07 10.21 -2.40
CA PHE A 20 32.03 11.28 -2.02
C PHE A 20 31.95 11.65 -0.53
N GLY A 21 31.55 10.70 0.31
CA GLY A 21 31.36 10.91 1.75
C GLY A 21 32.67 11.21 2.49
N GLN A 22 32.58 12.11 3.47
CA GLN A 22 33.60 12.24 4.51
C GLN A 22 33.28 11.25 5.62
N ASP A 23 34.24 10.41 5.97
CA ASP A 23 34.05 9.30 6.90
C ASP A 23 34.72 9.61 8.23
N ILE A 24 34.04 9.35 9.35
CA ILE A 24 34.61 9.51 10.68
C ILE A 24 35.20 8.18 11.11
N TYR A 25 36.49 8.21 11.44
CA TYR A 25 37.21 7.09 12.00
C TYR A 25 37.65 7.41 13.44
N LYS A 26 37.76 6.37 14.25
CA LYS A 26 38.35 6.43 15.58
C LYS A 26 39.75 5.82 15.56
N VAL A 27 40.70 6.48 16.21
CA VAL A 27 42.04 5.93 16.36
C VAL A 27 42.03 4.77 17.35
N VAL A 28 42.43 3.59 16.88
CA VAL A 28 42.49 2.34 17.64
C VAL A 28 43.86 1.66 17.48
N ASN A 29 44.14 0.67 18.33
CA ASN A 29 45.30 -0.22 18.20
C ASN A 29 46.68 0.50 18.21
N CYS A 30 46.80 1.63 18.91
CA CYS A 30 48.07 2.31 19.15
C CYS A 30 48.34 2.48 20.65
N LYS A 31 49.62 2.65 21.06
CA LYS A 31 49.97 2.78 22.48
C LYS A 31 49.53 4.11 23.10
N SER A 32 49.64 5.20 22.35
CA SER A 32 49.33 6.55 22.84
C SER A 32 48.82 7.50 21.75
N HIS A 33 49.39 7.45 20.55
CA HIS A 33 49.03 8.32 19.44
C HIS A 33 49.44 7.71 18.08
N ILE A 34 48.90 8.25 17.00
CA ILE A 34 49.33 8.02 15.61
C ILE A 34 49.88 9.32 15.02
N SER A 35 50.73 9.22 13.99
CA SER A 35 51.30 10.38 13.30
C SER A 35 50.55 10.72 12.01
N ILE A 36 50.26 12.00 11.82
CA ILE A 36 49.83 12.61 10.56
C ILE A 36 51.08 12.98 9.76
N ARG A 37 51.12 12.60 8.49
CA ARG A 37 52.30 12.77 7.63
C ARG A 37 51.98 13.53 6.37
N GLU A 38 53.00 14.16 5.80
CA GLU A 38 52.85 15.01 4.62
C GLU A 38 52.59 14.21 3.32
N HIS A 39 53.09 12.99 3.21
CA HIS A 39 52.86 12.09 2.07
C HIS A 39 52.82 10.62 2.50
N LYS A 40 52.37 9.72 1.61
CA LYS A 40 52.17 8.28 1.86
C LYS A 40 53.48 7.48 2.06
N SER A 41 54.20 7.75 3.14
CA SER A 41 55.43 7.04 3.51
C SER A 41 55.67 7.07 5.01
N THR A 42 56.14 5.95 5.58
CA THR A 42 56.53 5.86 6.99
C THR A 42 57.80 6.67 7.31
N LYS A 43 58.52 7.12 6.28
CA LYS A 43 59.69 8.01 6.38
C LYS A 43 59.35 9.49 6.13
N ALA A 44 58.11 9.82 5.78
CA ALA A 44 57.68 11.19 5.53
C ALA A 44 57.73 12.05 6.82
N PRO A 45 57.93 13.38 6.72
CA PRO A 45 57.83 14.29 7.84
C PRO A 45 56.49 14.14 8.57
N VAL A 46 56.54 14.16 9.91
CA VAL A 46 55.35 14.14 10.77
C VAL A 46 54.88 15.58 10.93
N LEU A 47 53.65 15.86 10.51
CA LEU A 47 53.01 17.18 10.62
C LEU A 47 52.41 17.37 12.02
N ALA A 48 51.73 16.33 12.53
CA ALA A 48 51.06 16.35 13.84
C ALA A 48 50.81 14.92 14.35
N THR A 49 50.23 14.80 15.54
CA THR A 49 49.85 13.52 16.15
C THR A 49 48.40 13.53 16.63
N ILE A 50 47.70 12.41 16.45
CA ILE A 50 46.32 12.19 16.92
C ILE A 50 46.36 11.16 18.05
N LYS A 51 45.72 11.43 19.19
CA LYS A 51 45.77 10.56 20.36
C LYS A 51 44.93 9.30 20.16
N LEU A 52 45.25 8.25 20.92
CA LEU A 52 44.41 7.05 21.01
C LEU A 52 42.98 7.46 21.43
N ASN A 53 41.98 6.83 20.80
CA ASN A 53 40.55 7.08 20.98
C ASN A 53 40.01 8.41 20.43
N GLU A 54 40.84 9.26 19.83
CA GLU A 54 40.39 10.48 19.20
C GLU A 54 39.71 10.19 17.84
N GLU A 55 38.75 11.04 17.45
CA GLU A 55 38.05 10.94 16.17
C GLU A 55 38.78 11.75 15.10
N VAL A 56 38.79 11.22 13.88
CA VAL A 56 39.40 11.86 12.71
C VAL A 56 38.47 11.73 11.51
N VAL A 57 38.34 12.82 10.75
CA VAL A 57 37.61 12.83 9.48
C VAL A 57 38.55 12.41 8.36
N VAL A 58 38.19 11.34 7.68
CA VAL A 58 38.90 10.71 6.57
C VAL A 58 38.12 10.99 5.28
N TYR A 59 38.84 11.42 4.26
CA TYR A 59 38.27 11.76 2.95
C TYR A 59 38.36 10.60 1.96
N ASN A 60 39.36 9.74 2.12
CA ASN A 60 39.60 8.60 1.26
C ASN A 60 40.53 7.60 1.96
N VAL A 61 40.37 6.31 1.66
CA VAL A 61 41.28 5.25 2.10
C VAL A 61 41.85 4.56 0.85
N GLU A 62 43.16 4.69 0.65
CA GLU A 62 43.87 4.10 -0.47
C GLU A 62 45.01 3.20 0.02
N GLY A 63 44.77 1.89 -0.01
CA GLY A 63 45.73 0.89 0.45
C GLY A 63 45.97 1.00 1.97
N GLU A 64 47.23 1.19 2.37
CA GLU A 64 47.61 1.33 3.78
C GLU A 64 47.41 2.74 4.36
N TRP A 65 47.04 3.71 3.53
CA TRP A 65 46.98 5.12 3.90
C TRP A 65 45.57 5.68 3.78
N ALA A 66 45.18 6.48 4.76
CA ALA A 66 43.96 7.27 4.75
C ALA A 66 44.31 8.75 4.61
N THR A 67 43.57 9.46 3.76
CA THR A 67 43.71 10.90 3.52
C THR A 67 42.85 11.67 4.52
N VAL A 68 43.46 12.60 5.22
CA VAL A 68 42.84 13.51 6.20
C VAL A 68 43.22 14.95 5.85
N LYS A 69 42.55 15.96 6.43
CA LYS A 69 42.97 17.36 6.30
C LYS A 69 43.66 17.85 7.57
N TYR A 70 44.84 18.43 7.40
CA TYR A 70 45.57 19.11 8.45
C TYR A 70 45.90 20.54 7.98
N GLU A 71 45.44 21.55 8.73
CA GLU A 71 45.62 22.97 8.38
C GLU A 71 45.18 23.34 6.95
N GLY A 72 44.11 22.70 6.46
CA GLY A 72 43.55 22.94 5.12
C GLY A 72 44.28 22.24 3.97
N LYS A 73 45.37 21.51 4.24
CA LYS A 73 46.11 20.69 3.27
C LYS A 73 45.81 19.21 3.47
N ASP A 74 45.93 18.44 2.39
CA ASP A 74 45.81 16.99 2.45
C ASP A 74 47.02 16.40 3.18
N ALA A 75 46.75 15.49 4.09
CA ALA A 75 47.74 14.79 4.89
C ALA A 75 47.34 13.31 5.04
N PHE A 76 48.27 12.47 5.47
CA PHE A 76 48.13 11.02 5.40
C PHE A 76 48.37 10.36 6.76
N VAL A 77 47.51 9.41 7.10
CA VAL A 77 47.61 8.58 8.31
C VAL A 77 47.54 7.10 7.93
N LEU A 78 48.07 6.21 8.77
CA LEU A 78 48.02 4.77 8.52
C LEU A 78 46.62 4.22 8.82
N ALA A 79 45.98 3.63 7.81
CA ALA A 79 44.61 3.13 7.90
C ALA A 79 44.45 1.99 8.93
N LYS A 80 45.50 1.20 9.18
CA LYS A 80 45.48 0.10 10.16
C LYS A 80 45.17 0.50 11.60
N TYR A 81 45.34 1.78 11.93
CA TYR A 81 45.04 2.33 13.25
C TYR A 81 43.70 3.08 13.27
N LEU A 82 42.91 2.97 12.22
CA LEU A 82 41.62 3.62 12.10
C LEU A 82 40.52 2.58 12.10
N ARG A 83 39.49 2.81 12.91
CA ARG A 83 38.26 2.03 12.90
C ARG A 83 37.12 2.93 12.43
N PHE A 84 36.43 2.51 11.37
CA PHE A 84 35.26 3.23 10.86
C PHE A 84 34.20 3.34 11.97
N ARG A 85 33.60 4.53 12.11
CA ARG A 85 32.57 4.79 13.10
C ARG A 85 31.23 5.15 12.46
N SER A 86 31.23 6.06 11.48
CA SER A 86 30.07 6.52 10.70
C SER A 86 30.53 7.59 9.70
N THR A 87 29.70 8.00 8.73
CA THR A 87 30.05 9.16 7.90
C THR A 87 29.62 10.49 8.54
N VAL A 88 30.28 11.61 8.21
CA VAL A 88 29.88 12.97 8.65
C VAL A 88 28.47 13.26 8.16
N GLN A 89 28.16 12.83 6.95
CA GLN A 89 26.86 12.97 6.36
C GLN A 89 25.80 12.17 7.11
N ASP A 90 26.12 10.99 7.63
CA ASP A 90 25.19 10.24 8.48
C ASP A 90 24.88 11.01 9.78
N ARG A 91 25.87 11.60 10.46
CA ARG A 91 25.61 12.40 11.67
C ARG A 91 24.74 13.64 11.43
N GLU A 92 25.01 14.38 10.35
CA GLU A 92 24.18 15.55 9.99
C GLU A 92 22.77 15.14 9.58
N ARG A 93 22.66 13.99 8.90
CA ARG A 93 21.39 13.39 8.51
C ARG A 93 20.60 12.95 9.75
N ASP A 94 21.24 12.26 10.69
CA ASP A 94 20.67 11.81 11.96
C ASP A 94 20.18 13.02 12.77
N ALA A 95 21.00 14.08 12.91
CA ALA A 95 20.61 15.30 13.61
C ALA A 95 19.46 16.06 12.93
N LYS A 96 19.36 15.97 11.59
CA LYS A 96 18.23 16.55 10.85
C LYS A 96 16.96 15.70 11.03
N PHE A 97 17.09 14.38 11.03
CA PHE A 97 15.98 13.47 11.26
C PHE A 97 15.47 13.56 12.71
N GLU A 98 16.35 13.72 13.68
CA GLU A 98 16.01 13.94 15.08
C GLU A 98 15.15 15.19 15.25
N LYS A 99 15.53 16.32 14.62
CA LYS A 99 14.69 17.54 14.62
C LYS A 99 13.32 17.34 13.96
N ILE A 100 13.25 16.50 12.95
CA ILE A 100 11.99 16.19 12.27
C ILE A 100 11.14 15.29 13.17
N ALA A 101 11.74 14.29 13.82
CA ALA A 101 11.09 13.40 14.78
C ALA A 101 10.57 14.18 16.01
N ASP A 102 11.38 15.06 16.61
CA ASP A 102 10.96 15.95 17.70
C ASP A 102 9.76 16.82 17.30
N TRP A 103 9.76 17.30 16.05
CA TRP A 103 8.63 18.05 15.52
C TRP A 103 7.38 17.17 15.39
N PHE A 104 7.51 15.92 14.96
CA PHE A 104 6.40 14.95 14.96
C PHE A 104 5.90 14.63 16.37
N ASP A 105 6.80 14.41 17.32
CA ASP A 105 6.45 14.15 18.73
C ASP A 105 5.74 15.36 19.37
N SER A 106 6.06 16.59 18.93
CA SER A 106 5.39 17.81 19.39
C SER A 106 3.92 17.92 18.95
N LEU A 107 3.49 17.11 17.97
CA LEU A 107 2.13 17.15 17.44
C LEU A 107 1.11 16.45 18.37
N GLY A 108 1.59 15.78 19.42
CA GLY A 108 0.76 15.19 20.47
C GLY A 108 -0.05 13.97 20.02
N ASP A 109 -1.10 13.64 20.77
CA ASP A 109 -2.00 12.53 20.48
C ASP A 109 -2.60 12.68 19.08
N THR A 110 -2.39 11.70 18.19
CA THR A 110 -2.81 11.74 16.79
C THR A 110 -4.19 11.13 16.56
N THR A 111 -4.86 10.60 17.59
CA THR A 111 -6.18 9.95 17.47
C THR A 111 -7.27 10.88 16.92
N TRP A 112 -7.15 12.20 17.14
CA TRP A 112 -8.11 13.17 16.62
C TRP A 112 -8.19 13.18 15.09
N ILE A 113 -7.14 12.75 14.38
CA ILE A 113 -7.15 12.77 12.92
C ILE A 113 -8.10 11.75 12.31
N LEU A 114 -8.54 10.74 13.07
CA LEU A 114 -9.61 9.82 12.64
C LEU A 114 -10.92 10.57 12.35
N TRP A 115 -11.19 11.67 13.07
CA TRP A 115 -12.35 12.54 12.80
C TRP A 115 -12.21 13.35 11.50
N VAL A 116 -11.02 13.38 10.89
CA VAL A 116 -10.77 13.96 9.57
C VAL A 116 -10.82 12.88 8.50
N ILE A 117 -10.22 11.71 8.76
CA ILE A 117 -10.19 10.57 7.83
C ILE A 117 -11.61 10.08 7.53
N VAL A 118 -12.46 9.89 8.54
CA VAL A 118 -13.80 9.33 8.34
C VAL A 118 -14.67 10.20 7.41
N PRO A 119 -14.80 11.52 7.59
CA PRO A 119 -15.51 12.38 6.64
C PRO A 119 -14.90 12.37 5.23
N LEU A 120 -13.58 12.28 5.10
CA LEU A 120 -12.92 12.19 3.80
C LEU A 120 -13.28 10.89 3.07
N ILE A 121 -13.27 9.76 3.78
CA ILE A 121 -13.71 8.45 3.26
C ILE A 121 -15.16 8.55 2.76
N VAL A 122 -16.06 9.10 3.58
CA VAL A 122 -17.47 9.25 3.21
C VAL A 122 -17.63 10.17 2.01
N GLY A 123 -16.93 11.31 1.98
CA GLY A 123 -16.97 12.26 0.88
C GLY A 123 -16.48 11.65 -0.44
N ILE A 124 -15.36 10.93 -0.42
CA ILE A 124 -14.83 10.24 -1.60
C ILE A 124 -15.79 9.14 -2.06
N TYR A 125 -16.37 8.36 -1.15
CA TYR A 125 -17.35 7.31 -1.50
C TYR A 125 -18.53 7.87 -2.28
N TYR A 126 -19.19 8.90 -1.76
CA TYR A 126 -20.30 9.54 -2.47
C TYR A 126 -19.87 10.18 -3.79
N PHE A 127 -18.68 10.76 -3.82
CA PHE A 127 -18.16 11.43 -5.02
C PHE A 127 -17.85 10.44 -6.16
N VAL A 128 -17.25 9.30 -5.83
CA VAL A 128 -16.90 8.24 -6.79
C VAL A 128 -18.15 7.52 -7.28
N ASN A 129 -19.13 7.30 -6.41
CA ASN A 129 -20.37 6.61 -6.76
C ASN A 129 -21.46 7.53 -7.36
N ASP A 130 -21.16 8.82 -7.54
CA ASP A 130 -22.07 9.76 -8.18
C ASP A 130 -22.11 9.55 -9.70
N ASN A 131 -23.30 9.23 -10.21
CA ASN A 131 -23.60 8.95 -11.63
C ASN A 131 -23.60 10.19 -12.52
N SER A 132 -23.26 11.38 -12.01
CA SER A 132 -23.17 12.58 -12.84
C SER A 132 -22.14 12.42 -13.96
N SER A 133 -22.28 13.19 -15.05
CA SER A 133 -21.38 13.11 -16.19
C SER A 133 -19.94 13.49 -15.81
N PHE A 134 -18.97 12.92 -16.54
CA PHE A 134 -17.57 13.25 -16.36
C PHE A 134 -17.28 14.75 -16.55
N SER A 135 -16.46 15.33 -15.69
CA SER A 135 -15.96 16.71 -15.79
C SER A 135 -14.56 16.82 -15.23
N TRP A 136 -13.72 17.66 -15.86
CA TRP A 136 -12.36 17.96 -15.39
C TRP A 136 -12.34 18.55 -13.98
N THR A 137 -13.35 19.35 -13.62
CA THR A 137 -13.51 19.86 -12.26
C THR A 137 -13.73 18.72 -11.27
N ARG A 138 -14.49 17.69 -11.66
CA ARG A 138 -14.72 16.54 -10.79
C ARG A 138 -13.43 15.76 -10.55
N LEU A 139 -12.63 15.55 -11.59
CA LEU A 139 -11.34 14.87 -11.45
C LEU A 139 -10.40 15.62 -10.50
N ARG A 140 -10.36 16.96 -10.57
CA ARG A 140 -9.56 17.80 -9.68
C ARG A 140 -10.05 17.73 -8.22
N ILE A 141 -11.35 17.67 -7.99
CA ILE A 141 -11.92 17.51 -6.64
C ILE A 141 -11.55 16.13 -6.07
N LEU A 142 -11.73 15.06 -6.83
CA LEU A 142 -11.31 13.71 -6.41
C LEU A 142 -9.82 13.67 -6.09
N ALA A 143 -9.00 14.26 -6.94
CA ALA A 143 -7.57 14.35 -6.76
C ALA A 143 -7.18 15.07 -5.46
N LEU A 144 -7.87 16.17 -5.14
CA LEU A 144 -7.66 16.90 -3.89
C LEU A 144 -8.12 16.09 -2.67
N LEU A 145 -9.27 15.42 -2.74
CA LEU A 145 -9.78 14.59 -1.65
C LEU A 145 -8.83 13.41 -1.36
N LEU A 146 -8.32 12.74 -2.40
CA LEU A 146 -7.33 11.67 -2.25
C LEU A 146 -6.00 12.19 -1.69
N PHE A 147 -5.58 13.37 -2.12
CA PHE A 147 -4.37 14.00 -1.58
C PHE A 147 -4.54 14.29 -0.08
N LEU A 148 -5.67 14.88 0.33
CA LEU A 148 -5.95 15.16 1.75
C LEU A 148 -6.04 13.86 2.58
N LEU A 149 -6.68 12.83 2.03
CA LEU A 149 -6.77 11.52 2.67
C LEU A 149 -5.37 10.92 2.86
N SER A 150 -4.54 10.89 1.80
CA SER A 150 -3.17 10.37 1.88
C SER A 150 -2.29 11.13 2.88
N LEU A 151 -2.44 12.46 2.98
CA LEU A 151 -1.72 13.27 3.93
C LEU A 151 -2.16 12.97 5.37
N SER A 152 -3.47 12.81 5.60
CA SER A 152 -4.00 12.46 6.91
C SER A 152 -3.57 11.07 7.37
N GLU A 153 -3.49 10.09 6.47
CA GLU A 153 -2.96 8.76 6.76
C GLU A 153 -1.48 8.77 7.06
N PHE A 154 -0.68 9.47 6.25
CA PHE A 154 0.74 9.62 6.50
C PHE A 154 1.00 10.21 7.89
N TYR A 155 0.31 11.31 8.21
CA TYR A 155 0.40 11.91 9.55
C TYR A 155 -0.01 10.93 10.65
N TYR A 156 -1.12 10.21 10.46
CA TYR A 156 -1.59 9.24 11.44
C TYR A 156 -0.56 8.14 11.69
N THR A 157 0.04 7.60 10.63
CA THR A 157 1.06 6.54 10.72
C THR A 157 2.39 7.03 11.29
N CYS A 158 2.76 8.29 11.08
CA CYS A 158 3.96 8.89 11.68
C CYS A 158 3.82 9.10 13.20
N GLY A 159 2.60 9.20 13.72
CA GLY A 159 2.33 9.41 15.14
C GLY A 159 2.53 8.17 16.02
N TYR A 160 2.77 6.99 15.44
CA TYR A 160 2.97 5.77 16.20
C TYR A 160 4.36 5.19 15.97
N GLN A 161 4.99 4.75 17.07
CA GLN A 161 6.35 4.20 17.06
C GLN A 161 6.43 2.74 16.62
N GLU A 162 5.32 1.99 16.68
CA GLU A 162 5.26 0.60 16.25
C GLU A 162 4.39 0.41 15.02
N PHE A 163 4.85 -0.42 14.08
CA PHE A 163 4.09 -0.78 12.88
C PHE A 163 2.71 -1.35 13.22
N SER A 164 2.58 -2.02 14.37
CA SER A 164 1.33 -2.60 14.87
C SER A 164 0.41 -1.61 15.59
N TRP A 165 0.55 -0.31 15.38
CA TRP A 165 -0.25 0.73 16.04
C TRP A 165 -1.78 0.52 15.99
N PHE A 166 -2.22 -0.20 14.97
CA PHE A 166 -3.58 -0.66 14.78
C PHE A 166 -4.09 -1.59 15.93
N CYS A 167 -3.17 -2.36 16.53
CA CYS A 167 -3.36 -3.32 17.61
C CYS A 167 -2.76 -2.85 18.95
N SER A 168 -2.08 -1.69 19.01
CA SER A 168 -1.39 -1.25 20.23
C SER A 168 -2.38 -0.63 21.20
N ASP A 169 -2.82 -1.43 22.18
CA ASP A 169 -3.57 -1.05 23.38
C ASP A 169 -4.90 -0.27 23.23
N PRO A 170 -5.88 -0.80 22.47
CA PRO A 170 -7.27 -0.51 22.78
C PRO A 170 -8.07 -1.80 23.08
N GLU A 171 -9.22 -1.66 23.74
CA GLU A 171 -10.14 -2.79 23.94
C GLU A 171 -10.49 -3.45 22.58
N TRP A 172 -10.70 -4.77 22.57
CA TRP A 172 -10.83 -5.57 21.34
C TRP A 172 -11.83 -5.03 20.30
N TYR A 173 -12.87 -4.31 20.74
CA TYR A 173 -13.87 -3.73 19.84
C TYR A 173 -13.32 -2.54 19.04
N TRP A 174 -12.39 -1.76 19.58
CA TRP A 174 -11.73 -0.68 18.85
C TRP A 174 -10.81 -1.21 17.76
N ILE A 175 -10.14 -2.35 18.00
CA ILE A 175 -9.36 -3.06 16.98
C ILE A 175 -10.28 -3.42 15.80
N ALA A 176 -11.47 -3.95 16.06
CA ALA A 176 -12.45 -4.28 15.03
C ALA A 176 -12.98 -3.04 14.29
N VAL A 177 -13.27 -1.95 14.99
CA VAL A 177 -13.73 -0.68 14.37
C VAL A 177 -12.64 -0.10 13.46
N ASN A 178 -11.41 -0.01 13.96
CA ASN A 178 -10.28 0.43 13.15
C ASN A 178 -10.10 -0.46 11.92
N PHE A 179 -10.30 -1.78 12.05
CA PHE A 179 -10.14 -2.74 10.94
C PHE A 179 -11.06 -2.39 9.78
N LEU A 180 -12.32 -2.13 10.12
CA LEU A 180 -13.35 -1.79 9.14
C LEU A 180 -13.08 -0.43 8.51
N ILE A 181 -12.63 0.56 9.28
CA ILE A 181 -12.31 1.91 8.77
C ILE A 181 -11.13 1.85 7.79
N PHE A 182 -10.03 1.21 8.17
CA PHE A 182 -8.84 1.10 7.30
C PHE A 182 -9.06 0.16 6.11
N GLY A 183 -9.84 -0.90 6.28
CA GLY A 183 -10.26 -1.75 5.17
C GLY A 183 -11.13 -1.01 4.17
N ALA A 184 -12.11 -0.23 4.65
CA ALA A 184 -12.91 0.64 3.79
C ALA A 184 -12.04 1.69 3.08
N CYS A 185 -11.06 2.24 3.80
CA CYS A 185 -10.10 3.19 3.22
C CYS A 185 -9.30 2.57 2.09
N ALA A 186 -8.68 1.40 2.29
CA ALA A 186 -7.90 0.70 1.29
C ALA A 186 -8.73 0.38 0.03
N VAL A 187 -9.95 -0.14 0.21
CA VAL A 187 -10.87 -0.42 -0.91
C VAL A 187 -11.22 0.86 -1.67
N LEU A 188 -11.47 1.95 -0.95
CA LEU A 188 -11.82 3.22 -1.56
C LEU A 188 -10.66 3.84 -2.34
N GLN A 189 -9.45 3.78 -1.80
CA GLN A 189 -8.24 4.21 -2.49
C GLN A 189 -8.05 3.40 -3.78
N LEU A 190 -8.11 2.06 -3.71
CA LEU A 190 -8.01 1.17 -4.86
C LEU A 190 -9.05 1.47 -5.94
N ASN A 191 -10.32 1.64 -5.56
CA ASN A 191 -11.39 2.01 -6.48
C ASN A 191 -11.13 3.39 -7.13
N SER A 192 -10.66 4.35 -6.33
CA SER A 192 -10.36 5.68 -6.82
C SER A 192 -9.23 5.67 -7.85
N TYR A 193 -8.22 4.81 -7.72
CA TYR A 193 -7.20 4.64 -8.77
C TYR A 193 -7.75 4.09 -10.06
N ILE A 194 -8.64 3.10 -9.99
CA ILE A 194 -9.23 2.53 -11.19
C ILE A 194 -9.99 3.61 -11.93
N THR A 195 -10.84 4.37 -11.24
CA THR A 195 -11.57 5.52 -11.82
C THR A 195 -10.62 6.59 -12.36
N TYR A 196 -9.58 6.94 -11.60
CA TYR A 196 -8.63 7.99 -11.98
C TYR A 196 -7.84 7.61 -13.23
N THR A 197 -7.33 6.37 -13.29
CA THR A 197 -6.55 5.87 -14.42
C THR A 197 -7.40 5.57 -15.65
N SER A 198 -8.64 5.07 -15.47
CA SER A 198 -9.57 4.84 -16.58
C SER A 198 -9.94 6.16 -17.27
N VAL A 199 -10.16 7.22 -16.49
CA VAL A 199 -10.43 8.56 -17.00
C VAL A 199 -9.22 9.12 -17.75
N LEU A 200 -8.04 9.09 -17.14
CA LEU A 200 -6.82 9.69 -17.74
C LEU A 200 -6.33 8.95 -18.99
N SER A 201 -6.72 7.69 -19.16
CA SER A 201 -6.34 6.88 -20.31
C SER A 201 -7.44 6.73 -21.36
N ASP A 202 -8.56 7.44 -21.23
CA ASP A 202 -9.71 7.31 -22.15
C ASP A 202 -10.20 5.86 -22.26
N GLY A 203 -10.13 5.11 -21.15
CA GLY A 203 -10.46 3.69 -21.08
C GLY A 203 -9.52 2.75 -21.84
N LYS A 204 -8.42 3.23 -22.42
CA LYS A 204 -7.51 2.43 -23.25
C LYS A 204 -6.53 1.59 -22.45
N VAL A 205 -6.28 1.93 -21.19
CA VAL A 205 -5.37 1.17 -20.34
C VAL A 205 -6.10 -0.06 -19.82
N LYS A 206 -5.66 -1.24 -20.28
CA LYS A 206 -6.12 -2.53 -19.77
C LYS A 206 -5.58 -2.74 -18.36
N ILE A 207 -6.37 -3.41 -17.52
CA ILE A 207 -5.94 -3.92 -16.22
C ILE A 207 -4.79 -4.91 -16.46
N GLY A 208 -3.58 -4.58 -15.96
CA GLY A 208 -2.36 -5.38 -16.13
C GLY A 208 -1.63 -5.58 -14.80
N LEU A 209 -0.50 -6.30 -14.82
CA LEU A 209 0.33 -6.56 -13.62
C LEU A 209 0.88 -5.28 -12.97
N TYR A 210 1.02 -4.21 -13.77
CA TYR A 210 1.41 -2.87 -13.32
C TYR A 210 0.26 -2.09 -12.66
N SER A 211 -0.97 -2.60 -12.70
CA SER A 211 -2.11 -2.03 -11.99
C SER A 211 -2.09 -2.44 -10.52
N TRP A 212 -2.81 -1.67 -9.70
CA TRP A 212 -2.98 -1.98 -8.28
C TRP A 212 -3.54 -3.38 -8.00
N ILE A 213 -4.38 -3.91 -8.89
CA ILE A 213 -4.89 -5.27 -8.79
C ILE A 213 -3.73 -6.28 -8.87
N GLY A 214 -2.82 -6.08 -9.81
CA GLY A 214 -1.61 -6.92 -9.95
C GLY A 214 -0.69 -6.81 -8.73
N VAL A 215 -0.49 -5.59 -8.22
CA VAL A 215 0.31 -5.33 -7.01
C VAL A 215 -0.25 -6.05 -5.79
N VAL A 216 -1.57 -5.98 -5.57
CA VAL A 216 -2.24 -6.66 -4.44
C VAL A 216 -2.08 -8.17 -4.54
N ILE A 217 -2.28 -8.75 -5.73
CA ILE A 217 -2.13 -10.20 -5.96
C ILE A 217 -0.69 -10.64 -5.66
N VAL A 218 0.30 -9.91 -6.17
CA VAL A 218 1.72 -10.23 -5.93
C VAL A 218 2.07 -10.10 -4.44
N ALA A 219 1.58 -9.05 -3.77
CA ALA A 219 1.81 -8.86 -2.33
C ALA A 219 1.26 -10.03 -1.51
N ILE A 220 0.03 -10.49 -1.81
CA ILE A 220 -0.56 -11.66 -1.14
C ILE A 220 0.27 -12.92 -1.37
N ILE A 221 0.73 -13.16 -2.59
CA ILE A 221 1.56 -14.34 -2.92
C ILE A 221 2.88 -14.31 -2.16
N LEU A 222 3.54 -13.14 -2.11
CA LEU A 222 4.82 -13.00 -1.42
C LEU A 222 4.69 -13.19 0.09
N GLU A 223 3.60 -12.70 0.67
CA GLU A 223 3.29 -12.87 2.09
C GLU A 223 3.04 -14.35 2.43
N ILE A 224 2.25 -15.07 1.61
CA ILE A 224 2.00 -16.51 1.80
C ILE A 224 3.29 -17.33 1.67
N CYS A 225 4.20 -16.90 0.80
CA CYS A 225 5.50 -17.55 0.55
C CYS A 225 6.60 -17.15 1.57
N ASP A 226 6.27 -16.35 2.59
CA ASP A 226 7.20 -15.92 3.64
C ASP A 226 8.43 -15.13 3.12
N TYR A 227 8.22 -14.34 2.04
CA TYR A 227 9.23 -13.39 1.56
C TYR A 227 9.22 -12.10 2.39
N PRO A 228 10.35 -11.38 2.49
CA PRO A 228 10.39 -10.11 3.22
C PRO A 228 9.46 -9.07 2.57
N ALA A 229 8.68 -8.36 3.39
CA ALA A 229 7.73 -7.34 2.96
C ALA A 229 8.37 -6.24 2.09
N GLU A 230 9.66 -5.95 2.29
CA GLU A 230 10.45 -4.99 1.51
C GLU A 230 10.42 -5.30 0.00
N LEU A 231 10.42 -6.59 -0.37
CA LEU A 231 10.38 -7.01 -1.77
C LEU A 231 9.05 -6.64 -2.43
N SER A 232 7.93 -6.79 -1.70
CA SER A 232 6.60 -6.42 -2.19
C SER A 232 6.48 -4.92 -2.46
N ILE A 233 7.10 -4.09 -1.61
CA ILE A 233 7.14 -2.64 -1.75
C ILE A 233 7.94 -2.24 -2.99
N ILE A 234 9.11 -2.86 -3.22
CA ILE A 234 9.96 -2.57 -4.39
C ILE A 234 9.22 -2.92 -5.69
N ILE A 235 8.60 -4.10 -5.77
CA ILE A 235 7.85 -4.53 -6.95
C ILE A 235 6.67 -3.59 -7.21
N ALA A 236 5.97 -3.19 -6.14
CA ALA A 236 4.89 -2.23 -6.24
C ALA A 236 5.40 -0.88 -6.78
N LEU A 237 6.47 -0.33 -6.24
CA LEU A 237 7.03 0.95 -6.71
C LEU A 237 7.42 0.90 -8.20
N VAL A 238 8.05 -0.19 -8.64
CA VAL A 238 8.41 -0.39 -10.06
C VAL A 238 7.16 -0.42 -10.95
N ALA A 239 6.13 -1.18 -10.56
CA ALA A 239 4.85 -1.24 -11.26
C ALA A 239 4.20 0.15 -11.39
N GLN A 240 4.23 0.94 -10.32
CA GLN A 240 3.58 2.24 -10.25
C GLN A 240 4.34 3.31 -11.07
N VAL A 241 5.66 3.21 -11.19
CA VAL A 241 6.46 4.04 -12.12
C VAL A 241 6.11 3.74 -13.58
N ILE A 242 5.93 2.46 -13.93
CA ILE A 242 5.51 2.06 -15.28
C ILE A 242 4.11 2.64 -15.58
N GLN A 243 3.17 2.48 -14.66
CA GLN A 243 1.80 3.01 -14.78
C GLN A 243 1.79 4.54 -14.92
N LEU A 244 2.64 5.25 -14.18
CA LEU A 244 2.82 6.69 -14.31
C LEU A 244 3.31 7.10 -15.70
N GLY A 245 4.27 6.35 -16.26
CA GLY A 245 4.77 6.57 -17.63
C GLY A 245 3.66 6.44 -18.69
N ILE A 246 2.78 5.44 -18.54
CA ILE A 246 1.63 5.22 -19.42
C ILE A 246 0.62 6.38 -19.31
N ILE A 247 0.34 6.84 -18.08
CA ILE A 247 -0.55 7.98 -17.83
C ILE A 247 -0.01 9.24 -18.51
N VAL A 248 1.27 9.58 -18.32
CA VAL A 248 1.90 10.76 -18.93
C VAL A 248 1.87 10.68 -20.46
N PHE A 249 2.16 9.50 -21.03
CA PHE A 249 2.11 9.31 -22.49
C PHE A 249 0.69 9.50 -23.05
N SER A 250 -0.31 9.01 -22.32
CA SER A 250 -1.73 9.12 -22.71
C SER A 250 -2.24 10.56 -22.69
N MET A 251 -1.70 11.42 -21.82
CA MET A 251 -2.14 12.81 -21.65
C MET A 251 -1.43 13.82 -22.57
N LYS A 252 -0.42 13.41 -23.35
CA LYS A 252 0.47 14.31 -24.11
C LYS A 252 -0.26 15.19 -25.16
N GLY A 253 -1.53 14.90 -25.47
CA GLY A 253 -2.36 15.67 -26.41
C GLY A 253 -3.55 16.43 -25.80
N CYS A 254 -3.86 16.28 -24.51
CA CYS A 254 -5.13 16.75 -23.94
C CYS A 254 -4.99 17.83 -22.85
N CYS A 255 -3.81 17.96 -22.24
CA CYS A 255 -3.63 18.80 -21.04
C CYS A 255 -2.36 19.66 -21.11
N ASN A 256 -2.35 20.74 -20.32
CA ASN A 256 -1.14 21.54 -20.14
C ASN A 256 -0.10 20.79 -19.29
N TRP A 257 1.18 21.07 -19.49
CA TRP A 257 2.27 20.43 -18.74
C TRP A 257 2.14 20.55 -17.21
N LEU A 258 1.60 21.66 -16.71
CA LEU A 258 1.36 21.85 -15.27
C LEU A 258 0.28 20.90 -14.72
N GLU A 259 -0.75 20.62 -15.51
CA GLU A 259 -1.84 19.72 -15.11
C GLU A 259 -1.35 18.28 -15.08
N ILE A 260 -0.54 17.89 -16.07
CA ILE A 260 0.14 16.59 -16.11
C ILE A 260 0.98 16.40 -14.83
N ILE A 261 1.76 17.42 -14.45
CA ILE A 261 2.57 17.36 -13.22
C ILE A 261 1.68 17.19 -11.98
N LEU A 262 0.58 17.93 -11.87
CA LEU A 262 -0.34 17.85 -10.74
C LEU A 262 -0.97 16.44 -10.64
N TYR A 263 -1.41 15.89 -11.77
CA TYR A 263 -1.99 14.55 -11.80
C TYR A 263 -0.99 13.47 -11.41
N CYS A 264 0.27 13.62 -11.82
CA CYS A 264 1.36 12.74 -11.39
C CYS A 264 1.64 12.85 -9.89
N LEU A 265 1.63 14.06 -9.33
CA LEU A 265 1.84 14.26 -7.89
C LEU A 265 0.75 13.60 -7.06
N VAL A 266 -0.51 13.74 -7.47
CA VAL A 266 -1.65 13.09 -6.79
C VAL A 266 -1.53 11.58 -6.88
N TYR A 267 -1.17 11.05 -8.05
CA TYR A 267 -0.94 9.63 -8.23
C TYR A 267 0.15 9.10 -7.29
N LEU A 268 1.30 9.77 -7.23
CA LEU A 268 2.44 9.38 -6.40
C LEU A 268 2.13 9.46 -4.90
N THR A 269 1.50 10.54 -4.45
CA THR A 269 1.17 10.77 -3.04
C THR A 269 0.18 9.76 -2.52
N ALA A 270 -0.90 9.52 -3.27
CA ALA A 270 -1.83 8.46 -2.94
C ALA A 270 -1.12 7.10 -2.93
N THR A 271 -0.16 6.87 -3.85
CA THR A 271 0.46 5.54 -4.03
C THR A 271 1.27 5.16 -2.82
N LEU A 272 2.03 6.12 -2.27
CA LEU A 272 2.76 5.95 -1.03
C LEU A 272 1.83 5.63 0.13
N ALA A 273 0.72 6.36 0.29
CA ALA A 273 -0.25 6.10 1.36
C ALA A 273 -0.90 4.71 1.23
N THR A 274 -1.29 4.32 0.03
CA THR A 274 -1.87 3.01 -0.25
C THR A 274 -0.88 1.88 0.06
N LEU A 275 0.41 2.05 -0.25
CA LEU A 275 1.44 1.06 0.11
C LEU A 275 1.61 0.92 1.62
N ILE A 276 1.60 2.04 2.36
CA ILE A 276 1.70 2.03 3.83
C ILE A 276 0.51 1.28 4.44
N VAL A 277 -0.71 1.58 3.98
CA VAL A 277 -1.91 0.87 4.43
C VAL A 277 -1.84 -0.61 4.03
N LEU A 278 -1.43 -0.93 2.81
CA LEU A 278 -1.43 -2.28 2.29
C LEU A 278 -0.45 -3.21 3.03
N VAL A 279 0.77 -2.75 3.30
CA VAL A 279 1.79 -3.54 4.03
C VAL A 279 1.29 -3.93 5.42
N GLN A 280 0.63 -3.01 6.11
CA GLN A 280 0.14 -3.25 7.46
C GLN A 280 -1.19 -4.01 7.51
N PHE A 281 -2.08 -3.72 6.55
CA PHE A 281 -3.43 -4.26 6.52
C PHE A 281 -3.50 -5.66 5.91
N LEU A 282 -2.68 -6.00 4.90
CA LEU A 282 -2.72 -7.32 4.26
C LEU A 282 -2.36 -8.46 5.22
N ALA A 283 -1.35 -8.26 6.07
CA ALA A 283 -0.95 -9.25 7.06
C ALA A 283 -2.12 -9.57 8.02
N LEU A 284 -2.78 -8.54 8.54
CA LEU A 284 -3.96 -8.69 9.40
C LEU A 284 -5.16 -9.29 8.66
N LEU A 285 -5.41 -8.88 7.42
CA LEU A 285 -6.48 -9.43 6.59
C LEU A 285 -6.28 -10.94 6.37
N ILE A 286 -5.05 -11.36 6.07
CA ILE A 286 -4.72 -12.78 5.89
C ILE A 286 -4.95 -13.55 7.20
N ILE A 287 -4.51 -13.03 8.34
CA ILE A 287 -4.75 -13.64 9.66
C ILE A 287 -6.25 -13.79 9.94
N VAL A 288 -7.04 -12.73 9.69
CA VAL A 288 -8.50 -12.76 9.88
C VAL A 288 -9.16 -13.79 8.95
N LEU A 289 -8.75 -13.86 7.68
CA LEU A 289 -9.28 -14.82 6.72
C LEU A 289 -8.93 -16.27 7.10
N ILE A 290 -7.71 -16.52 7.59
CA ILE A 290 -7.31 -17.82 8.13
C ILE A 290 -8.18 -18.16 9.36
N GLY A 291 -8.36 -17.22 10.28
CA GLY A 291 -9.22 -17.40 11.46
C GLY A 291 -10.67 -17.74 11.07
N LEU A 292 -11.25 -17.01 10.12
CA LEU A 292 -12.59 -17.28 9.58
C LEU A 292 -12.67 -18.64 8.87
N PHE A 293 -11.63 -19.02 8.14
CA PHE A 293 -11.56 -20.32 7.48
C PHE A 293 -11.53 -21.46 8.52
N VAL A 294 -10.69 -21.35 9.54
CA VAL A 294 -10.62 -22.32 10.65
C VAL A 294 -11.95 -22.39 11.41
N LEU A 295 -12.57 -21.24 11.72
CA LEU A 295 -13.88 -21.19 12.37
C LEU A 295 -14.97 -21.84 11.52
N ARG A 296 -15.00 -21.60 10.21
CA ARG A 296 -15.94 -22.26 9.30
C ARG A 296 -15.70 -23.76 9.23
N ALA A 297 -14.44 -24.19 9.16
CA ALA A 297 -14.09 -25.61 9.17
C ALA A 297 -14.52 -26.30 10.47
N LEU A 298 -14.33 -25.64 11.62
CA LEU A 298 -14.77 -26.14 12.93
C LEU A 298 -16.30 -26.14 13.07
N ALA A 299 -16.98 -25.09 12.58
CA ALA A 299 -18.44 -25.02 12.56
C ALA A 299 -19.04 -26.12 11.68
N SER A 300 -18.43 -26.43 10.53
CA SER A 300 -18.84 -27.55 9.67
C SER A 300 -18.59 -28.95 10.27
N GLY A 301 -17.79 -29.05 11.33
CA GLY A 301 -17.60 -30.29 12.10
C GLY A 301 -18.69 -30.58 13.14
N SER A 302 -19.64 -29.65 13.34
CA SER A 302 -20.72 -29.74 14.33
C SER A 302 -22.11 -30.05 13.75
N SER A 303 -22.18 -30.59 12.53
CA SER A 303 -23.38 -31.28 12.03
C SER A 303 -23.26 -32.79 12.30
N SER A 304 -23.23 -33.17 13.58
CA SER A 304 -23.36 -34.57 13.97
C SER A 304 -24.78 -35.06 13.72
N SER A 305 -24.91 -35.78 12.60
CA SER A 305 -25.87 -36.84 12.32
C SER A 305 -26.68 -37.34 13.52
N SER A 306 -27.97 -37.00 13.57
CA SER A 306 -28.96 -37.79 14.30
C SER A 306 -29.52 -38.86 13.35
N SER A 307 -28.83 -39.99 13.26
CA SER A 307 -29.41 -41.25 12.77
C SER A 307 -30.31 -41.82 13.86
N SER A 308 -31.62 -41.84 13.63
CA SER A 308 -32.53 -42.73 14.36
C SER A 308 -33.08 -43.76 13.38
N SER A 309 -32.79 -45.02 13.68
CA SER A 309 -33.31 -46.19 13.00
C SER A 309 -34.78 -46.43 13.36
N SER A 310 -35.47 -46.93 12.35
CA SER A 310 -36.89 -47.29 12.24
C SER A 310 -37.51 -48.12 13.37
N ALA A 311 -38.73 -47.73 13.79
CA ALA A 311 -39.94 -48.56 13.68
C ALA A 311 -41.22 -47.80 14.16
N SER A 312 -42.24 -47.80 13.29
CA SER A 312 -43.69 -47.50 13.48
C SER A 312 -44.07 -46.13 14.10
N SER A 313 -45.00 -45.33 13.56
CA SER A 313 -46.19 -45.62 12.76
C SER A 313 -46.76 -44.28 12.26
N ASP A 314 -47.31 -44.30 11.05
CA ASP A 314 -48.36 -43.46 10.47
C ASP A 314 -48.57 -42.03 11.02
N SER A 315 -48.28 -41.04 10.19
CA SER A 315 -49.22 -39.95 9.89
C SER A 315 -48.68 -39.04 8.78
N ASP A 316 -49.53 -38.86 7.77
CA ASP A 316 -49.45 -37.96 6.63
C ASP A 316 -48.80 -36.58 6.92
N ASN A 317 -47.88 -36.16 6.05
CA ASN A 317 -47.95 -34.79 5.53
C ASN A 317 -47.21 -34.66 4.19
N SER A 318 -47.96 -34.34 3.15
CA SER A 318 -47.54 -34.07 1.79
C SER A 318 -46.70 -32.79 1.70
N ASN A 319 -45.54 -32.88 1.04
CA ASN A 319 -44.85 -31.71 0.49
C ASN A 319 -45.73 -31.09 -0.60
N GLU A 320 -46.32 -29.95 -0.31
CA GLU A 320 -47.04 -29.11 -1.25
C GLU A 320 -46.01 -28.30 -2.07
N SER A 321 -45.43 -28.95 -3.08
CA SER A 321 -44.72 -28.27 -4.15
C SER A 321 -45.76 -27.53 -5.00
N GLU A 322 -45.78 -26.19 -4.91
CA GLU A 322 -46.69 -25.29 -5.62
C GLU A 322 -46.72 -25.63 -7.12
N ARG A 323 -47.78 -26.32 -7.54
CA ARG A 323 -47.98 -26.80 -8.92
C ARG A 323 -48.62 -25.66 -9.70
N LEU A 324 -47.91 -25.09 -10.67
CA LEU A 324 -48.47 -24.08 -11.57
C LEU A 324 -49.41 -24.77 -12.56
N GLU A 325 -50.68 -24.37 -12.54
CA GLU A 325 -51.71 -24.89 -13.43
C GLU A 325 -52.20 -23.77 -14.37
N THR A 326 -52.55 -24.11 -15.61
CA THR A 326 -53.27 -23.18 -16.50
C THR A 326 -54.71 -22.96 -16.00
N GLU A 327 -55.43 -21.96 -16.51
CA GLU A 327 -56.86 -21.76 -16.18
C GLU A 327 -57.73 -23.00 -16.47
N ASP A 328 -57.29 -23.86 -17.40
CA ASP A 328 -57.93 -25.12 -17.77
C ASP A 328 -57.52 -26.32 -16.88
N GLY A 329 -56.73 -26.09 -15.81
CA GLY A 329 -56.31 -27.11 -14.85
C GLY A 329 -55.21 -28.06 -15.35
N VAL A 330 -54.39 -27.62 -16.31
CA VAL A 330 -53.25 -28.42 -16.82
C VAL A 330 -52.00 -28.08 -16.01
N ALA A 331 -51.39 -29.10 -15.40
CA ALA A 331 -50.15 -28.95 -14.65
C ALA A 331 -48.96 -28.64 -15.57
N LEU A 332 -48.13 -27.67 -15.16
CA LEU A 332 -46.97 -27.20 -15.90
C LEU A 332 -45.66 -27.49 -15.15
N HIS A 333 -44.64 -27.88 -15.91
CA HIS A 333 -43.28 -28.11 -15.48
C HIS A 333 -42.36 -26.98 -15.97
N TYR A 334 -41.43 -26.52 -15.12
CA TYR A 334 -40.53 -25.40 -15.44
C TYR A 334 -39.25 -25.88 -16.12
N ASP A 335 -38.94 -25.33 -17.29
CA ASP A 335 -37.76 -25.68 -18.11
C ASP A 335 -36.61 -24.66 -18.03
N GLY A 336 -36.78 -23.58 -17.26
CA GLY A 336 -35.82 -22.48 -17.23
C GLY A 336 -36.13 -21.35 -18.22
N PHE A 337 -35.56 -20.17 -17.99
CA PHE A 337 -35.73 -18.98 -18.83
C PHE A 337 -37.19 -18.53 -19.07
N GLY A 338 -38.06 -18.72 -18.08
CA GLY A 338 -39.47 -18.29 -18.15
C GLY A 338 -40.38 -19.19 -19.00
N LYS A 339 -39.90 -20.37 -19.40
CA LYS A 339 -40.65 -21.34 -20.20
C LYS A 339 -41.17 -22.50 -19.36
N TYR A 340 -42.34 -23.01 -19.74
CA TYR A 340 -43.03 -24.12 -19.09
C TYR A 340 -43.54 -25.13 -20.13
N HIS A 341 -43.70 -26.39 -19.76
CA HIS A 341 -44.34 -27.40 -20.61
C HIS A 341 -45.33 -28.27 -19.83
N ASP A 342 -46.29 -28.88 -20.53
CA ASP A 342 -47.20 -29.88 -19.93
C ASP A 342 -46.72 -31.33 -20.17
N ASP A 343 -47.39 -32.29 -19.53
CA ASP A 343 -47.11 -33.73 -19.69
C ASP A 343 -47.22 -34.24 -21.15
N TRP A 344 -47.81 -33.44 -22.04
CA TRP A 344 -47.96 -33.73 -23.47
C TRP A 344 -46.93 -32.99 -24.34
N GLY A 345 -45.96 -32.30 -23.74
CA GLY A 345 -44.87 -31.60 -24.43
C GLY A 345 -45.27 -30.30 -25.12
N ARG A 346 -46.38 -29.68 -24.72
CA ARG A 346 -46.82 -28.37 -25.23
C ARG A 346 -46.18 -27.26 -24.43
N GLU A 347 -45.59 -26.28 -25.11
CA GLU A 347 -44.89 -25.16 -24.47
C GLU A 347 -45.84 -24.00 -24.10
N TYR A 348 -45.55 -23.39 -22.96
CA TYR A 348 -46.26 -22.24 -22.38
C TYR A 348 -45.24 -21.19 -21.93
N GLU A 349 -45.57 -19.92 -22.15
CA GLU A 349 -44.75 -18.79 -21.72
C GLU A 349 -45.60 -17.85 -20.86
N ASN A 350 -44.99 -17.30 -19.81
CA ASN A 350 -45.65 -16.33 -18.93
C ASN A 350 -45.63 -14.95 -19.61
N THR A 351 -46.81 -14.40 -19.92
CA THR A 351 -46.92 -13.14 -20.67
C THR A 351 -46.95 -11.89 -19.80
N ASP A 352 -47.02 -12.01 -18.46
CA ASP A 352 -47.16 -10.87 -17.56
C ASP A 352 -45.90 -10.62 -16.71
N TYR A 353 -45.17 -9.56 -17.04
CA TYR A 353 -43.98 -9.11 -16.30
C TYR A 353 -44.31 -8.34 -14.99
N TRP A 354 -45.59 -8.15 -14.66
CA TRP A 354 -46.06 -7.36 -13.51
C TRP A 354 -46.97 -8.14 -12.55
N GLY A 355 -46.67 -9.43 -12.34
CA GLY A 355 -47.26 -10.21 -11.23
C GLY A 355 -48.66 -10.79 -11.49
N GLY A 356 -49.14 -10.74 -12.74
CA GLY A 356 -50.27 -11.56 -13.21
C GLY A 356 -49.83 -12.99 -13.51
N ARG A 357 -50.68 -13.99 -13.21
CA ARG A 357 -50.43 -15.43 -13.45
C ARG A 357 -51.21 -15.91 -14.67
N GLU A 358 -51.01 -15.27 -15.83
CA GLU A 358 -51.66 -15.70 -17.08
C GLU A 358 -50.65 -16.43 -17.97
N MET A 359 -50.86 -17.75 -18.15
CA MET A 359 -50.00 -18.61 -18.96
C MET A 359 -50.61 -18.78 -20.35
N ARG A 360 -49.88 -18.38 -21.40
CA ARG A 360 -50.37 -18.50 -22.78
C ARG A 360 -49.61 -19.59 -23.52
N ARG A 361 -50.36 -20.47 -24.19
CA ARG A 361 -49.78 -21.53 -25.01
C ARG A 361 -49.03 -20.95 -26.21
N THR A 362 -47.75 -21.28 -26.33
CA THR A 362 -46.91 -20.88 -27.45
C THR A 362 -46.94 -21.95 -28.53
N LYS A 363 -48.01 -21.93 -29.36
CA LYS A 363 -48.29 -22.83 -30.50
C LYS A 363 -48.37 -24.34 -30.17
#